data_AF-A0A7S2FJQ4-F1
#
_entry.id   AF-A0A7S2FJQ4-F1
#
_cell.length_a   1.000
_cell.length_b   1.000
_cell.length_c   1.000
_cell.angle_alpha   90.00
_cell.angle_beta   90.00
_cell.angle_gamma   90.00
#
_symmetry.space_group_name_H-M   'P 1'
#
loop_
_entity.id
_entity.type
_entity.pdbx_description
1 polymer ?
#
loop_
_entity_poly.entity_id
_entity_poly.type
_entity_poly.pdbx_seq_one_letter_code
_entity_poly.pdbx_strand_id
1 'polypeptide(L)'
;RHLVDKYVYASFPMGVPDETRHPIGEYLMTCGKPHICGQVRIVVHPSAFLQASKVRMFVYSADEDFHKNRTTFQELITALLNPVLGSREARITAAKGIFGGDLPGWFQPEDQRDASKAAPKKLATADWK
;
A
#
# COMPACT_ATOMS: atom_id res chain seq x y z
N ARG A 1 -18.10 -7.69 -2.31
CA ARG A 1 -17.50 -7.52 -0.96
C ARG A 1 -16.50 -8.61 -0.58
N HIS A 2 -16.47 -9.77 -1.25
CA HIS A 2 -15.53 -10.88 -1.03
C HIS A 2 -14.05 -10.64 -1.40
N LEU A 3 -13.69 -9.47 -1.95
CA LEU A 3 -12.29 -9.20 -2.33
C LEU A 3 -11.39 -8.97 -1.12
N VAL A 4 -11.94 -8.48 0.00
CA VAL A 4 -11.17 -8.25 1.22
C VAL A 4 -10.67 -9.59 1.78
N ASP A 5 -11.57 -10.56 1.97
CA ASP A 5 -11.20 -11.89 2.47
C ASP A 5 -10.35 -12.71 1.49
N LYS A 6 -10.32 -12.33 0.20
CA LYS A 6 -9.46 -12.96 -0.82
C LYS A 6 -7.99 -12.54 -0.71
N TYR A 7 -7.74 -11.30 -0.31
CA TYR A 7 -6.39 -10.70 -0.35
C TYR A 7 -5.85 -10.29 1.02
N VAL A 8 -6.66 -10.38 2.06
CA VAL A 8 -6.33 -9.93 3.41
C VAL A 8 -6.66 -11.05 4.40
N TYR A 9 -5.75 -11.27 5.35
CA TYR A 9 -5.97 -12.18 6.46
C TYR A 9 -5.67 -11.47 7.78
N ALA A 10 -6.36 -11.90 8.84
CA ALA A 10 -6.10 -11.40 10.17
C ALA A 10 -4.83 -12.06 10.71
N SER A 11 -3.96 -11.28 11.36
CA SER A 11 -2.71 -11.80 11.91
C SER A 11 -2.39 -11.21 13.27
N PHE A 12 -1.78 -12.01 14.14
CA PHE A 12 -1.10 -11.54 15.35
C PHE A 12 0.14 -10.73 14.98
N PRO A 13 0.76 -10.02 15.95
CA PRO A 13 2.10 -9.47 15.76
C PRO A 13 3.04 -10.54 15.15
N MET A 14 3.95 -10.11 14.28
CA MET A 14 4.85 -10.98 13.52
C MET A 14 4.21 -11.81 12.39
N GLY A 15 2.90 -11.68 12.15
CA GLY A 15 2.23 -12.22 10.95
C GLY A 15 1.75 -13.65 11.08
N VAL A 16 1.60 -14.16 12.31
CA VAL A 16 0.95 -15.46 12.56
C VAL A 16 -0.55 -15.31 12.25
N PRO A 17 -1.13 -16.14 11.36
CA PRO A 17 -2.56 -16.08 11.05
C PRO A 17 -3.42 -16.20 12.32
N ASP A 18 -4.47 -15.40 12.40
CA ASP A 18 -5.42 -15.39 13.51
C ASP A 18 -6.80 -15.80 13.03
N GLU A 19 -7.06 -17.10 13.06
CA GLU A 19 -8.30 -17.73 12.61
C GLU A 19 -9.54 -17.21 13.36
N THR A 20 -9.39 -16.67 14.57
CA THR A 20 -10.53 -16.18 15.38
C THR A 20 -11.17 -14.92 14.81
N ARG A 21 -10.49 -14.25 13.87
CA ARG A 21 -10.93 -13.01 13.21
C ARG A 21 -11.33 -13.22 11.74
N HIS A 22 -11.43 -14.46 11.27
CA HIS A 22 -11.88 -14.78 9.91
C HIS A 22 -13.38 -15.14 9.86
N PRO A 23 -14.12 -14.73 8.81
CA PRO A 23 -13.71 -13.86 7.71
C PRO A 23 -13.51 -12.41 8.17
N ILE A 24 -12.40 -11.79 7.76
CA ILE A 24 -11.98 -10.48 8.27
C ILE A 24 -12.98 -9.38 7.89
N GLY A 25 -13.61 -9.48 6.71
CA GLY A 25 -14.64 -8.55 6.28
C GLY A 25 -15.84 -8.50 7.23
N GLU A 26 -16.24 -9.62 7.81
CA GLU A 26 -17.34 -9.69 8.79
C GLU A 26 -16.89 -9.23 10.17
N TYR A 27 -15.69 -9.66 10.58
CA TYR A 27 -15.10 -9.24 11.86
C TYR A 27 -14.99 -7.72 11.97
N LEU A 28 -14.53 -7.05 10.90
CA LEU A 28 -14.39 -5.58 10.84
C LEU A 28 -15.74 -4.84 10.89
N MET A 29 -16.83 -5.48 10.49
CA MET A 29 -18.17 -4.89 10.45
C MET A 29 -18.98 -5.15 11.72
N THR A 30 -18.48 -6.00 12.63
CA THR A 30 -19.20 -6.33 13.86
C THR A 30 -19.06 -5.20 14.87
N CYS A 31 -20.13 -4.43 15.08
CA CYS A 31 -20.19 -3.39 16.11
C CYS A 31 -19.97 -3.99 17.51
N GLY A 32 -19.14 -3.34 18.34
CA GLY A 32 -18.94 -3.69 19.75
C GLY A 32 -17.83 -4.71 20.06
N LYS A 33 -17.08 -5.20 19.06
CA LYS A 33 -15.85 -5.96 19.32
C LYS A 33 -14.69 -5.01 19.71
N PRO A 34 -13.74 -5.46 20.55
CA PRO A 34 -12.61 -4.63 20.97
C PRO A 34 -11.86 -4.12 19.75
N HIS A 35 -11.38 -2.88 19.87
CA HIS A 35 -10.55 -2.19 18.89
C HIS A 35 -9.59 -3.16 18.20
N ILE A 36 -9.49 -3.10 16.88
CA ILE A 36 -8.55 -3.90 16.10
C ILE A 36 -7.15 -3.66 16.68
N CYS A 37 -6.68 -4.62 17.47
CA CYS A 37 -5.34 -4.60 18.03
C CYS A 37 -4.50 -5.53 17.19
N GLY A 38 -3.52 -4.99 16.46
CA GLY A 38 -2.62 -5.79 15.64
C GLY A 38 -2.18 -5.11 14.35
N GLN A 39 -1.48 -5.88 13.53
CA GLN A 39 -0.96 -5.44 12.24
C GLN A 39 -1.76 -6.13 11.12
N VAL A 40 -2.12 -5.38 10.09
CA VAL A 40 -2.60 -5.95 8.83
C VAL A 40 -1.43 -5.99 7.86
N ARG A 41 -1.13 -7.18 7.32
CA ARG A 41 -0.09 -7.37 6.31
C ARG A 41 -0.77 -7.57 4.96
N ILE A 42 -0.36 -6.76 3.99
CA ILE A 42 -0.82 -6.88 2.60
C ILE A 42 0.36 -7.40 1.79
N VAL A 43 0.20 -8.57 1.16
CA VAL A 43 1.20 -9.09 0.22
C VAL A 43 0.81 -8.61 -1.17
N VAL A 44 1.73 -7.91 -1.82
CA VAL A 44 1.53 -7.39 -3.17
C VAL A 44 2.68 -7.86 -4.03
N HIS A 45 2.36 -8.38 -5.21
CA HIS A 45 3.37 -8.67 -6.22
C HIS A 45 4.16 -7.39 -6.57
N PRO A 46 5.52 -7.44 -6.62
CA PRO A 46 6.32 -6.23 -6.84
C PRO A 46 5.97 -5.45 -8.11
N SER A 47 5.56 -6.13 -9.18
CA SER A 47 5.12 -5.46 -10.43
C SER A 47 3.87 -4.60 -10.26
N ALA A 48 2.99 -4.93 -9.32
CA ALA A 48 1.84 -4.09 -8.98
C ALA A 48 2.23 -3.01 -7.97
N PHE A 49 3.11 -3.34 -7.00
CA PHE A 49 3.57 -2.40 -5.98
C PHE A 49 4.27 -1.17 -6.57
N LEU A 50 5.08 -1.35 -7.62
CA LEU A 50 5.77 -0.27 -8.30
C LEU A 50 4.84 0.64 -9.16
N GLN A 51 3.55 0.32 -9.30
CA GLN A 51 2.58 1.12 -10.05
C GLN A 51 1.68 1.93 -9.10
N ALA A 52 1.87 3.25 -9.09
CA ALA A 52 1.06 4.16 -8.27
C ALA A 52 -0.46 4.12 -8.59
N SER A 53 -0.83 3.62 -9.78
CA SER A 53 -2.23 3.43 -10.18
C SER A 53 -2.87 2.16 -9.61
N LYS A 54 -2.07 1.17 -9.20
CA LYS A 54 -2.53 -0.14 -8.73
C LYS A 54 -2.54 -0.24 -7.21
N VAL A 55 -1.51 0.29 -6.57
CA VAL A 55 -1.35 0.24 -5.11
C VAL A 55 -1.32 1.66 -4.56
N ARG A 56 -2.24 1.95 -3.64
CA ARG A 56 -2.31 3.21 -2.92
C ARG A 56 -2.33 2.92 -1.43
N MET A 57 -1.38 3.53 -0.71
CA MET A 57 -1.31 3.42 0.73
C MET A 57 -1.99 4.64 1.36
N PHE A 58 -2.99 4.39 2.19
CA PHE A 58 -3.64 5.42 3.00
C PHE A 58 -3.21 5.24 4.44
N VAL A 59 -2.76 6.32 5.07
CA VAL A 59 -2.41 6.34 6.49
C VAL A 59 -3.52 7.03 7.27
N TYR A 60 -4.01 6.35 8.30
CA TYR A 60 -4.98 6.85 9.28
C TYR A 60 -4.40 6.62 10.68
N SER A 61 -4.55 7.61 11.56
CA SER A 61 -4.15 7.55 12.98
C SER A 61 -5.39 7.74 13.85
N ALA A 62 -5.35 7.38 15.13
CA ALA A 62 -6.36 7.80 16.10
C ALA A 62 -5.94 9.06 16.88
N ASP A 63 -4.69 9.51 16.70
CA ASP A 63 -4.12 10.67 17.38
C ASP A 63 -4.55 11.97 16.68
N GLU A 64 -5.31 12.80 17.40
CA GLU A 64 -5.78 14.10 16.91
C GLU A 64 -4.64 15.06 16.57
N ASP A 65 -3.55 15.03 17.32
CA ASP A 65 -2.43 15.93 17.10
C ASP A 65 -1.66 15.54 15.85
N PHE A 66 -1.54 14.24 15.57
CA PHE A 66 -1.07 13.77 14.27
C PHE A 66 -1.96 14.27 13.13
N HIS A 67 -3.29 14.20 13.27
CA HIS A 67 -4.20 14.64 12.21
C HIS A 67 -4.12 16.13 11.94
N LYS A 68 -4.08 16.95 13.00
CA LYS A 68 -3.92 18.42 12.88
C LYS A 68 -2.63 18.78 12.14
N ASN A 69 -1.56 18.02 12.36
CA ASN A 69 -0.23 18.29 11.82
C ASN A 69 0.15 17.41 10.61
N ARG A 70 -0.77 16.59 10.10
CA ARG A 70 -0.47 15.53 9.12
C ARG A 70 0.21 16.05 7.87
N THR A 71 -0.28 17.16 7.32
CA THR A 71 0.27 17.78 6.11
C THR A 71 1.70 18.23 6.36
N THR A 72 1.93 19.03 7.41
CA THR A 72 3.25 19.52 7.79
C THR A 72 4.23 18.37 8.05
N PHE A 73 3.79 17.32 8.75
CA PHE A 73 4.61 16.14 8.99
C PHE A 73 5.02 15.46 7.68
N GLN A 74 4.09 15.29 6.73
CA GLN A 74 4.37 14.70 5.42
C GLN A 74 5.32 15.56 4.58
N GLU A 75 5.21 16.87 4.64
CA GLU A 75 6.11 17.80 3.96
C GLU A 75 7.53 17.71 4.55
N LEU A 76 7.65 17.76 5.88
CA LEU A 76 8.93 17.70 6.58
C LEU A 76 9.64 16.35 6.36
N ILE A 77 8.92 15.23 6.45
CA ILE A 77 9.53 13.92 6.22
C ILE A 77 9.93 13.74 4.75
N THR A 78 9.15 14.29 3.81
CA THR A 78 9.51 14.28 2.39
C THR A 78 10.77 15.11 2.14
N ALA A 79 10.85 16.31 2.71
CA ALA A 79 12.02 17.18 2.61
C ALA A 79 13.27 16.52 3.23
N LEU A 80 13.11 15.90 4.40
CA LEU A 80 14.18 15.18 5.10
C LEU A 80 14.73 14.01 4.27
N LEU A 81 13.84 13.26 3.60
CA LEU A 81 14.22 12.09 2.81
C LEU A 81 14.64 12.43 1.38
N ASN A 82 14.35 13.64 0.89
CA ASN A 82 14.63 14.06 -0.48
C ASN A 82 16.12 13.88 -0.89
N PRO A 83 17.13 14.16 -0.05
CA PRO A 83 18.53 13.90 -0.42
C PRO A 83 18.83 12.43 -0.71
N VAL A 84 18.09 11.51 -0.09
CA VAL A 84 18.31 10.06 -0.18
C VAL A 84 17.41 9.42 -1.24
N LEU A 85 16.14 9.85 -1.34
CA LEU A 85 15.11 9.24 -2.19
C LEU A 85 14.70 10.12 -3.39
N GLY A 86 15.24 11.34 -3.47
CA GLY A 86 14.89 12.34 -4.49
C GLY A 86 15.69 12.21 -5.79
N SER A 87 16.81 11.47 -5.81
CA SER A 87 17.59 11.25 -7.03
C SER A 87 17.01 10.12 -7.89
N ARG A 88 17.26 10.21 -9.20
CA ARG A 88 16.83 9.18 -10.18
C ARG A 88 17.50 7.84 -9.85
N GLU A 89 18.78 7.88 -9.53
CA GLU A 89 19.64 6.73 -9.24
C GLU A 89 19.16 6.01 -7.98
N ALA A 90 18.83 6.75 -6.93
CA ALA A 90 18.30 6.17 -5.70
C ALA A 90 16.93 5.51 -5.92
N ARG A 91 16.05 6.13 -6.70
CA ARG A 91 14.73 5.55 -7.05
C ARG A 91 14.87 4.25 -7.85
N ILE A 92 15.78 4.20 -8.82
CA ILE A 92 16.06 2.97 -9.58
C ILE A 92 16.62 1.88 -8.67
N THR A 93 17.58 2.23 -7.81
CA THR A 93 18.21 1.29 -6.88
C THR A 93 17.18 0.71 -5.90
N ALA A 94 16.34 1.55 -5.32
CA ALA A 94 15.26 1.12 -4.43
C ALA A 94 14.24 0.23 -5.17
N ALA A 95 13.84 0.60 -6.39
CA ALA A 95 12.91 -0.19 -7.17
C ALA A 95 13.48 -1.58 -7.53
N LYS A 96 14.77 -1.69 -7.90
CA LYS A 96 15.43 -2.98 -8.14
C LYS A 96 15.44 -3.85 -6.89
N GLY A 97 15.73 -3.26 -5.73
CA GLY A 97 15.70 -3.96 -4.45
C GLY A 97 14.31 -4.49 -4.10
N ILE A 98 13.26 -3.71 -4.35
CA ILE A 98 11.87 -4.12 -4.12
C ILE A 98 11.43 -5.20 -5.13
N PHE A 99 11.82 -5.06 -6.39
CA PHE A 99 11.43 -5.99 -7.45
C PHE A 99 12.17 -7.33 -7.36
N GLY A 100 13.40 -7.33 -6.84
CA GLY A 100 14.25 -8.51 -6.73
C GLY A 100 14.97 -8.86 -8.03
N GLY A 101 15.30 -7.87 -8.88
CA GLY A 101 15.99 -8.11 -10.14
C GLY A 101 15.86 -6.95 -11.13
N ASP A 102 15.78 -7.29 -12.43
CA ASP A 102 15.61 -6.32 -13.49
C ASP A 102 14.21 -5.71 -13.49
N LEU A 103 14.16 -4.39 -13.64
CA LEU A 103 12.92 -3.64 -13.65
C LEU A 103 12.16 -3.91 -14.96
N PRO A 104 10.83 -3.98 -14.90
CA PRO A 104 10.02 -4.18 -16.09
C PRO A 104 10.11 -2.96 -17.01
N GLY A 105 10.03 -3.16 -18.33
CA GLY A 105 10.23 -2.09 -19.33
C GLY A 105 9.24 -0.91 -19.27
N TRP A 106 8.13 -1.05 -18.54
CA TRP A 106 7.19 0.04 -18.30
C TRP A 106 7.58 0.93 -17.11
N PHE A 107 8.51 0.52 -16.25
CA PHE A 107 8.88 1.27 -15.05
C PHE A 107 9.55 2.59 -15.43
N GLN A 108 9.11 3.67 -14.79
CA GLN A 108 9.71 4.98 -14.89
C GLN A 108 10.10 5.48 -13.49
N PRO A 109 11.32 6.00 -13.28
CA PRO A 109 11.76 6.45 -11.98
C PRO A 109 11.11 7.78 -11.54
N GLU A 110 10.46 8.52 -12.44
CA GLU A 110 9.74 9.74 -12.12
C GLU A 110 8.47 9.46 -11.29
N ASP A 111 7.89 10.50 -10.71
CA ASP A 111 6.66 10.38 -9.94
C ASP A 111 5.47 9.95 -10.83
N GLN A 112 4.92 8.77 -10.58
CA GLN A 112 3.84 8.19 -11.37
C GLN A 112 2.43 8.54 -10.85
N ARG A 113 2.32 9.37 -9.80
CA ARG A 113 1.02 9.73 -9.19
C ARG A 113 0.09 10.42 -10.17
N ASP A 114 0.60 11.33 -11.00
CA ASP A 114 -0.22 12.06 -11.98
C ASP A 114 -0.50 11.26 -13.26
N ALA A 115 0.39 10.34 -13.65
CA ALA A 115 0.13 9.41 -14.76
C ALA A 115 -1.11 8.52 -14.49
N SER A 116 -1.41 8.24 -13.21
CA SER A 116 -2.60 7.49 -12.81
C SER A 116 -3.92 8.24 -13.02
N LYS A 117 -3.89 9.58 -13.15
CA LYS A 117 -5.07 10.42 -13.46
C LYS A 117 -5.36 10.45 -14.96
N ALA A 118 -4.36 10.19 -15.80
CA ALA A 118 -4.46 10.25 -17.26
C ALA A 118 -4.77 8.89 -17.92
N ALA A 119 -4.69 7.77 -17.20
CA ALA A 119 -4.97 6.47 -17.76
C ALA A 119 -6.48 6.31 -18.08
N PRO A 120 -6.88 6.04 -19.34
CA PRO A 120 -8.27 5.78 -19.66
C PRO A 120 -8.75 4.53 -18.90
N LYS A 121 -9.95 4.61 -18.32
CA LYS A 121 -10.67 3.49 -17.69
C LYS A 121 -10.98 2.40 -18.73
N LYS A 122 -10.00 1.62 -19.18
CA LYS A 122 -10.28 0.32 -19.77
C LYS A 122 -10.52 -0.64 -18.61
N LEU A 123 -11.78 -0.98 -18.37
CA LEU A 123 -12.13 -2.16 -17.58
C LEU A 123 -11.42 -3.34 -18.24
N ALA A 124 -10.39 -3.87 -17.58
CA ALA A 124 -9.84 -5.16 -17.95
C ALA A 124 -10.87 -6.21 -17.53
N THR A 125 -11.72 -6.61 -18.48
CA THR A 125 -12.31 -7.95 -18.50
C THR A 125 -11.14 -8.93 -18.52
N ALA A 126 -10.75 -9.43 -17.35
CA ALA A 126 -9.86 -10.56 -17.30
C ALA A 126 -10.74 -11.80 -17.40
N ASP A 127 -10.63 -12.50 -18.52
CA ASP A 127 -10.97 -13.90 -18.61
C ASP A 127 -9.87 -14.65 -17.86
N TRP A 128 -10.21 -15.19 -16.69
CA TRP A 128 -9.38 -16.20 -16.05
C TRP A 128 -9.92 -17.56 -16.50
N LYS A 129 -9.14 -18.29 -17.31
CA LYS A 129 -9.32 -19.73 -17.53
C LYS A 129 -8.66 -20.52 -16.42
#